data_AF-D4CXC0-F1
#
_entry.id   AF-D4CXC0-F1
#
_cell.length_a   1.000
_cell.length_b   1.000
_cell.length_c   1.000
_cell.angle_alpha   90.00
_cell.angle_beta   90.00
_cell.angle_gamma   90.00
#
_symmetry.space_group_name_H-M   'P 1'
#
loop_
_entity.id
_entity.type
_entity.pdbx_description
1 polymer ?
#
loop_
_entity_poly.entity_id
_entity_poly.type
_entity_poly.pdbx_seq_one_letter_code
_entity_poly.pdbx_strand_id
1 'polypeptide(L)'
;MISNETSNFKELLFKYGEKNQDAIFNKIKEFEQNFNKKTSIDKIDYTNFNKALSEAIIIMEHQDIILSFVQQLSITIRKKMELSKKQMELDKFKITKEVENLELIGELSTKTEKQLIIKREIEERMFKKTSEYEQIKMDYEFSKWFVDDATRSRDLSYAYYQAIKMIIPKS
;
A
#
# COMPACT_ATOMS: atom_id res chain seq x y z
N MET A 1 17.67 -0.25 -5.56
CA MET A 1 16.25 0.14 -5.59
C MET A 1 15.73 -0.08 -4.18
N ILE A 2 14.93 0.84 -3.65
CA ILE A 2 14.40 0.86 -2.27
C ILE A 2 15.40 1.30 -1.16
N SER A 3 16.17 2.38 -1.36
CA SER A 3 16.79 3.10 -0.22
C SER A 3 15.96 4.29 0.28
N ASN A 4 15.05 4.82 -0.55
CA ASN A 4 14.04 5.82 -0.17
C ASN A 4 12.61 5.25 -0.16
N GLU A 5 12.30 4.25 -1.01
CA GLU A 5 10.97 3.62 -1.10
C GLU A 5 10.64 2.74 0.13
N THR A 6 11.66 2.34 0.90
CA THR A 6 11.53 1.54 2.12
C THR A 6 10.90 2.33 3.26
N SER A 7 11.06 3.66 3.31
CA SER A 7 10.42 4.49 4.35
C SER A 7 8.91 4.56 4.13
N ASN A 8 8.47 4.91 2.92
CA ASN A 8 7.05 5.01 2.59
C ASN A 8 6.33 3.65 2.71
N PHE A 9 6.95 2.55 2.24
CA PHE A 9 6.36 1.22 2.44
C PHE A 9 6.27 0.86 3.92
N LYS A 10 7.33 1.13 4.70
CA LYS A 10 7.32 0.89 6.15
C LYS A 10 6.24 1.73 6.83
N GLU A 11 6.09 3.00 6.48
CA GLU A 11 5.04 3.87 7.02
C GLU A 11 3.64 3.30 6.75
N LEU A 12 3.36 2.88 5.51
CA LEU A 12 2.09 2.25 5.18
C LEU A 12 1.90 0.92 5.93
N LEU A 13 2.94 0.09 6.01
CA LEU A 13 2.90 -1.18 6.75
C LEU A 13 2.64 -0.95 8.24
N PHE A 14 3.20 0.10 8.84
CA PHE A 14 2.97 0.42 10.24
C PHE A 14 1.59 1.02 10.49
N LYS A 15 1.11 1.85 9.57
CA LYS A 15 -0.19 2.51 9.65
C LYS A 15 -1.36 1.55 9.38
N TYR A 16 -1.16 0.55 8.52
CA TYR A 16 -2.24 -0.29 8.00
C TYR A 16 -2.02 -1.79 8.12
N GLY A 17 -0.78 -2.26 8.29
CA GLY A 17 -0.46 -3.67 8.43
C GLY A 17 -0.99 -4.26 9.74
N GLU A 18 -1.16 -5.57 9.75
CA GLU A 18 -1.58 -6.32 10.93
C GLU A 18 -0.41 -6.54 11.91
N LYS A 19 -0.49 -7.54 12.79
CA LYS A 19 0.57 -7.87 13.74
C LYS A 19 1.88 -8.24 13.01
N ASN A 20 3.01 -8.08 13.69
CA ASN A 20 4.36 -8.47 13.23
C ASN A 20 4.91 -7.64 12.06
N GLN A 21 4.56 -6.35 11.98
CA GLN A 21 5.01 -5.41 10.94
C GLN A 21 6.55 -5.37 10.82
N ASP A 22 7.27 -5.30 11.95
CA ASP A 22 8.73 -5.34 11.96
C ASP A 22 9.30 -6.63 11.37
N ALA A 23 8.73 -7.78 11.73
CA ALA A 23 9.19 -9.06 11.23
C ALA A 23 8.96 -9.20 9.72
N ILE A 24 7.79 -8.74 9.23
CA ILE A 24 7.47 -8.70 7.79
C ILE A 24 8.46 -7.79 7.07
N PHE A 25 8.69 -6.59 7.57
CA PHE A 25 9.61 -5.63 6.95
C PHE A 25 11.05 -6.14 6.91
N ASN A 26 11.53 -6.72 8.01
CA ASN A 26 12.88 -7.31 8.07
C ASN A 26 13.03 -8.48 7.11
N LYS A 27 12.00 -9.33 6.98
CA LYS A 27 11.98 -10.45 6.03
C LYS A 27 12.03 -9.96 4.58
N ILE A 28 11.26 -8.93 4.23
CA ILE A 28 11.31 -8.31 2.89
C ILE A 28 12.72 -7.77 2.61
N LYS A 29 13.31 -7.05 3.56
CA LYS A 29 14.66 -6.49 3.42
C LYS A 29 15.72 -7.58 3.24
N GLU A 30 15.62 -8.68 3.98
CA GLU A 30 16.52 -9.84 3.83
C GLU A 30 16.39 -10.44 2.43
N PHE A 31 15.16 -10.60 1.92
CA PHE A 31 14.89 -11.14 0.61
C PHE A 31 15.44 -10.26 -0.53
N GLU A 32 15.30 -8.95 -0.43
CA GLU A 32 15.89 -8.00 -1.38
C GLU A 32 17.42 -8.08 -1.39
N GLN A 33 18.05 -8.22 -0.23
CA GLN A 33 19.50 -8.41 -0.15
C GLN A 33 19.94 -9.71 -0.83
N ASN A 34 19.18 -10.79 -0.66
CA ASN A 34 19.47 -12.08 -1.29
C ASN A 34 19.34 -11.99 -2.82
N PHE A 35 18.34 -11.26 -3.34
CA PHE A 35 18.20 -11.01 -4.78
C PHE A 35 19.41 -10.28 -5.39
N ASN A 36 19.97 -9.32 -4.65
CA ASN A 36 21.14 -8.55 -5.08
C ASN A 36 22.45 -9.36 -5.03
N LYS A 37 22.48 -10.42 -4.22
CA LYS A 37 23.63 -11.33 -4.08
C LYS A 37 23.57 -12.55 -5.03
N LYS A 38 22.54 -12.65 -5.87
CA LYS A 38 22.37 -13.78 -6.79
C LYS A 38 23.58 -13.97 -7.70
N THR A 39 23.84 -15.22 -8.05
CA THR A 39 24.90 -15.57 -9.00
C THR A 39 24.67 -14.86 -10.35
N SER A 40 25.69 -14.17 -10.87
CA SER A 40 25.59 -13.53 -12.19
C SER A 40 25.47 -14.59 -13.29
N ILE A 41 24.57 -14.41 -14.25
CA ILE A 41 24.33 -15.36 -15.35
C ILE A 41 25.64 -15.73 -16.06
N ASP A 42 26.49 -14.73 -16.36
CA ASP A 42 27.77 -14.92 -17.05
C ASP A 42 28.82 -15.72 -16.26
N LYS A 43 28.58 -15.95 -14.96
CA LYS A 43 29.48 -16.69 -14.07
C LYS A 43 28.99 -18.12 -13.78
N ILE A 44 27.89 -18.54 -14.41
CA ILE A 44 27.32 -19.86 -14.21
C ILE A 44 28.01 -20.86 -15.16
N ASP A 45 28.52 -21.94 -14.58
CA ASP A 45 29.16 -23.05 -15.27
C ASP A 45 28.64 -24.40 -14.72
N TYR A 46 29.18 -25.51 -15.21
CA TYR A 46 28.74 -26.85 -14.80
C TYR A 46 28.93 -27.14 -13.30
N THR A 47 29.89 -26.48 -12.64
CA THR A 47 30.22 -26.73 -11.23
C THR A 47 29.22 -26.07 -10.28
N ASN A 48 28.65 -24.94 -10.70
CA ASN A 48 27.77 -24.13 -9.85
C ASN A 48 26.32 -24.03 -10.36
N PHE A 49 26.01 -24.62 -11.52
CA PHE A 49 24.68 -24.61 -12.14
C PHE A 49 23.56 -25.00 -11.17
N ASN A 50 23.67 -26.16 -10.50
CA ASN A 50 22.64 -26.65 -9.59
C ASN A 50 22.43 -25.71 -8.40
N LYS A 51 23.50 -25.07 -7.93
CA LYS A 51 23.42 -24.06 -6.87
C LYS A 51 22.68 -22.82 -7.36
N ALA A 52 23.05 -22.28 -8.53
CA ALA A 52 22.41 -21.11 -9.10
C ALA A 52 20.91 -21.35 -9.42
N LEU A 53 20.57 -22.55 -9.88
CA LEU A 53 19.18 -22.96 -10.13
C LEU A 53 18.36 -23.01 -8.82
N SER A 54 18.94 -23.58 -7.76
CA SER A 54 18.31 -23.61 -6.43
C SER A 54 18.12 -22.20 -5.86
N GLU A 55 19.15 -21.34 -5.96
CA GLU A 55 19.06 -19.91 -5.60
C GLU A 55 17.93 -19.20 -6.34
N ALA A 56 17.79 -19.45 -7.65
CA ALA A 56 16.74 -18.83 -8.45
C ALA A 56 15.33 -19.26 -8.03
N ILE A 57 15.13 -20.53 -7.67
CA ILE A 57 13.85 -21.03 -7.14
C ILE A 57 13.52 -20.33 -5.82
N ILE A 58 14.47 -20.27 -4.89
CA ILE A 58 14.29 -19.60 -3.60
C ILE A 58 13.95 -18.11 -3.79
N ILE A 59 14.64 -17.45 -4.71
CA ILE A 59 14.37 -16.04 -5.05
C ILE A 59 12.93 -15.87 -5.56
N MET A 60 12.46 -16.74 -6.44
CA MET A 60 11.08 -16.69 -6.95
C MET A 60 10.05 -16.87 -5.83
N GLU A 61 10.24 -17.88 -4.98
CA GLU A 61 9.37 -18.12 -3.82
C GLU A 61 9.32 -16.90 -2.89
N HIS A 62 10.46 -16.26 -2.66
CA HIS A 62 10.52 -15.04 -1.86
C HIS A 62 9.77 -13.88 -2.52
N GLN A 63 9.88 -13.69 -3.83
CA GLN A 63 9.11 -12.64 -4.52
C GLN A 63 7.60 -12.89 -4.48
N ASP A 64 7.16 -14.15 -4.58
CA ASP A 64 5.75 -14.50 -4.42
C ASP A 64 5.23 -14.13 -3.01
N ILE A 65 6.04 -14.38 -1.98
CA ILE A 65 5.73 -14.00 -0.59
C ILE A 65 5.66 -12.46 -0.44
N ILE A 66 6.64 -11.72 -0.98
CA ILE A 66 6.65 -10.26 -0.93
C ILE A 66 5.40 -9.70 -1.60
N LEU A 67 5.11 -10.15 -2.82
CA LEU A 67 3.93 -9.71 -3.57
C LEU A 67 2.64 -9.95 -2.78
N SER A 68 2.51 -11.12 -2.15
CA SER A 68 1.37 -11.44 -1.29
C SER A 68 1.21 -10.44 -0.13
N PHE A 69 2.30 -10.10 0.58
CA PHE A 69 2.25 -9.11 1.66
C PHE A 69 1.82 -7.72 1.17
N VAL A 70 2.40 -7.27 0.06
CA VAL A 70 2.10 -5.94 -0.50
C VAL A 70 0.65 -5.88 -1.01
N GLN A 71 0.16 -6.95 -1.65
CA GLN A 71 -1.24 -7.06 -2.08
C GLN A 71 -2.21 -7.06 -0.89
N GLN A 72 -1.91 -7.80 0.17
CA GLN A 72 -2.72 -7.80 1.39
C GLN A 72 -2.79 -6.41 2.02
N LEU A 73 -1.66 -5.71 2.10
CA LEU A 73 -1.61 -4.33 2.59
C LEU A 73 -2.48 -3.41 1.73
N SER A 74 -2.36 -3.48 0.39
CA SER A 74 -3.14 -2.68 -0.53
C SER A 74 -4.65 -2.93 -0.41
N ILE A 75 -5.06 -4.19 -0.24
CA ILE A 75 -6.46 -4.57 0.00
C ILE A 75 -6.97 -3.96 1.31
N THR A 76 -6.17 -4.00 2.38
CA THR A 76 -6.53 -3.42 3.68
C THR A 76 -6.71 -1.91 3.58
N ILE A 77 -5.80 -1.21 2.90
CA ILE A 77 -5.90 0.24 2.68
C ILE A 77 -7.14 0.57 1.84
N ARG A 78 -7.38 -0.18 0.76
CA ARG A 78 -8.59 -0.03 -0.09
C ARG A 78 -9.88 -0.16 0.73
N LYS A 79 -9.99 -1.17 1.58
CA LYS A 79 -11.17 -1.38 2.44
C LYS A 79 -11.39 -0.16 3.36
N LYS A 80 -10.32 0.36 3.98
CA LYS A 80 -10.41 1.56 4.82
C LYS A 80 -10.79 2.81 4.01
N MET A 81 -10.26 2.96 2.80
CA MET A 81 -10.63 4.06 1.89
C MET A 81 -12.12 4.01 1.54
N GLU A 82 -12.64 2.86 1.14
CA GLU A 82 -14.04 2.68 0.78
C GLU A 82 -14.98 2.93 1.97
N LEU A 83 -14.60 2.48 3.17
CA LEU A 83 -15.35 2.77 4.41
C LEU A 83 -15.32 4.26 4.75
N SER A 84 -14.15 4.90 4.66
CA SER A 84 -13.99 6.34 4.92
C SER A 84 -14.83 7.18 3.96
N LYS A 85 -14.86 6.81 2.67
CA LYS A 85 -15.71 7.46 1.66
C LYS A 85 -17.19 7.37 2.04
N LYS A 86 -17.68 6.18 2.37
CA LYS A 86 -19.09 5.97 2.78
C LYS A 86 -19.44 6.76 4.03
N GLN A 87 -18.55 6.80 5.02
CA GLN A 87 -18.75 7.58 6.23
C GLN A 87 -18.82 9.08 5.92
N MET A 88 -17.91 9.59 5.09
CA MET A 88 -17.92 10.98 4.65
C MET A 88 -19.20 11.35 3.89
N GLU A 89 -19.69 10.50 3.00
CA GLU A 89 -20.95 10.71 2.27
C GLU A 89 -22.16 10.73 3.21
N LEU A 90 -22.20 9.83 4.19
CA LEU A 90 -23.25 9.76 5.19
C LEU A 90 -23.24 10.97 6.13
N ASP A 91 -22.05 11.40 6.56
CA ASP A 91 -21.89 12.59 7.39
C ASP A 91 -22.29 13.85 6.62
N LYS A 92 -21.89 13.95 5.34
CA LYS A 92 -22.32 15.04 4.45
C LYS A 92 -23.84 15.12 4.38
N PHE A 93 -24.52 13.99 4.16
CA PHE A 93 -25.97 13.94 4.10
C PHE A 93 -26.65 14.40 5.40
N LYS A 94 -26.18 13.93 6.55
CA LYS A 94 -26.70 14.34 7.87
C LYS A 94 -26.53 15.84 8.09
N ILE A 95 -25.35 16.33 7.75
CA ILE A 95 -24.96 17.74 7.92
C ILE A 95 -25.78 18.65 7.02
N THR A 96 -25.98 18.28 5.75
CA THR A 96 -26.86 19.03 4.84
C THR A 96 -28.27 19.13 5.41
N LYS A 97 -28.83 18.03 5.93
CA LYS A 97 -30.14 18.07 6.60
C LYS A 97 -30.17 18.94 7.86
N GLU A 98 -29.11 18.92 8.68
CA GLU A 98 -29.01 19.77 9.86
C GLU A 98 -28.95 21.25 9.49
N VAL A 99 -28.19 21.61 8.45
CA VAL A 99 -28.11 22.98 7.93
C VAL A 99 -29.46 23.43 7.36
N GLU A 100 -30.11 22.62 6.52
CA GLU A 100 -31.45 22.91 5.98
C GLU A 100 -32.48 23.15 7.11
N ASN A 101 -32.46 22.33 8.16
CA ASN A 101 -33.33 22.52 9.32
C ASN A 101 -33.01 23.81 10.10
N LEU A 102 -31.73 24.16 10.26
CA LEU A 102 -31.33 25.39 10.94
C LEU A 102 -31.72 26.63 10.15
N GLU A 103 -31.58 26.59 8.83
CA GLU A 103 -31.99 27.68 7.92
C GLU A 103 -33.51 27.89 7.99
N LEU A 104 -34.31 26.81 7.97
CA LEU A 104 -35.76 26.87 8.19
C LEU A 104 -36.13 27.51 9.54
N ILE A 105 -35.41 27.17 10.62
CA ILE A 105 -35.64 27.77 11.96
C ILE A 105 -35.18 29.24 12.02
N GLY A 106 -34.15 29.61 11.27
CA GLY A 106 -33.67 30.99 11.14
C GLY A 106 -34.67 31.87 10.40
N GLU A 107 -35.32 31.37 9.35
CA GLU A 107 -36.45 32.05 8.70
C GLU A 107 -37.61 32.29 9.68
N LEU A 108 -37.76 31.42 10.69
CA LEU A 108 -38.78 31.50 11.73
C LEU A 108 -38.35 32.28 13.00
N SER A 109 -37.06 32.60 13.19
CA SER A 109 -36.55 33.23 14.43
C SER A 109 -35.32 34.14 14.24
N THR A 110 -35.24 35.26 14.97
CA THR A 110 -34.14 36.25 14.89
C THR A 110 -32.81 35.82 15.54
N LYS A 111 -32.59 34.53 15.83
CA LYS A 111 -31.40 34.01 16.55
C LYS A 111 -30.26 33.59 15.60
N THR A 112 -29.58 34.56 15.01
CA THR A 112 -28.56 34.37 13.96
C THR A 112 -27.18 33.91 14.45
N GLU A 113 -26.72 34.32 15.63
CA GLU A 113 -25.32 34.12 16.05
C GLU A 113 -25.01 32.68 16.50
N LYS A 114 -25.92 32.06 17.27
CA LYS A 114 -25.79 30.64 17.67
C LYS A 114 -25.86 29.69 16.48
N GLN A 115 -26.66 30.02 15.46
CA GLN A 115 -26.77 29.23 14.23
C GLN A 115 -25.49 29.32 13.38
N LEU A 116 -24.88 30.49 13.27
CA LEU A 116 -23.59 30.69 12.59
C LEU A 116 -22.46 29.85 13.22
N ILE A 117 -22.42 29.78 14.56
CA ILE A 117 -21.42 28.95 15.26
C ILE A 117 -21.63 27.46 14.95
N ILE A 118 -22.88 26.97 15.02
CA ILE A 118 -23.20 25.57 14.72
C ILE A 118 -22.86 25.23 13.26
N LYS A 119 -23.16 26.12 12.31
CA LYS A 119 -22.82 25.94 10.88
C LYS A 119 -21.31 25.83 10.68
N ARG A 120 -20.50 26.68 11.32
CA ARG A 120 -19.03 26.59 11.28
C ARG A 120 -18.48 25.29 11.88
N GLU A 121 -18.98 24.87 13.04
CA GLU A 121 -18.55 23.59 13.64
C GLU A 121 -18.83 22.40 12.73
N ILE A 122 -19.97 22.43 12.05
CA ILE A 122 -20.40 21.41 11.09
C ILE A 122 -19.47 21.41 9.86
N GLU A 123 -19.16 22.58 9.29
CA GLU A 123 -18.23 22.73 8.17
C GLU A 123 -16.82 22.24 8.52
N GLU A 124 -16.32 22.56 9.72
CA GLU A 124 -15.02 22.08 10.20
C GLU A 124 -14.97 20.55 10.35
N ARG A 125 -16.05 19.92 10.84
CA ARG A 125 -16.16 18.46 10.92
C ARG A 125 -16.12 17.83 9.52
N MET A 126 -16.83 18.41 8.56
CA MET A 126 -16.80 17.96 7.16
C MET A 126 -15.40 18.09 6.55
N PHE A 127 -14.72 19.21 6.79
CA PHE A 127 -13.36 19.43 6.30
C PHE A 127 -12.40 18.36 6.85
N LYS A 128 -12.44 18.09 8.16
CA LYS A 128 -11.61 17.04 8.78
C LYS A 128 -11.86 15.66 8.15
N LYS A 129 -13.13 15.27 7.96
CA LYS A 129 -13.47 13.98 7.33
C LYS A 129 -13.03 13.89 5.87
N THR A 130 -13.15 14.98 5.12
CA THR A 130 -12.68 15.06 3.74
C THR A 130 -11.16 14.90 3.68
N SER A 131 -10.44 15.60 4.58
CA SER A 131 -8.98 15.50 4.68
C SER A 131 -8.52 14.09 5.06
N GLU A 132 -9.21 13.43 6.00
CA GLU A 132 -8.94 12.04 6.36
C GLU A 132 -9.10 11.10 5.16
N TYR A 133 -10.18 11.27 4.38
CA TYR A 133 -10.43 10.47 3.18
C TYR A 133 -9.36 10.66 2.11
N GLU A 134 -9.01 11.91 1.78
CA GLU A 134 -8.00 12.20 0.75
C GLU A 134 -6.62 11.67 1.15
N GLN A 135 -6.26 11.71 2.45
CA GLN A 135 -5.03 11.08 2.93
C GLN A 135 -5.05 9.56 2.70
N ILE A 136 -6.14 8.87 3.06
CA ILE A 136 -6.25 7.42 2.88
C ILE A 136 -6.23 7.05 1.39
N LYS A 137 -6.84 7.88 0.54
CA LYS A 137 -6.83 7.70 -0.92
C LYS A 137 -5.41 7.82 -1.49
N MET A 138 -4.64 8.82 -1.06
CA MET A 138 -3.24 8.96 -1.43
C MET A 138 -2.41 7.76 -0.96
N ASP A 139 -2.60 7.30 0.28
CA ASP A 139 -1.96 6.09 0.81
C ASP A 139 -2.31 4.85 -0.03
N TYR A 140 -3.55 4.75 -0.52
CA TYR A 140 -3.97 3.69 -1.42
C TYR A 140 -3.26 3.77 -2.78
N GLU A 141 -3.10 4.96 -3.35
CA GLU A 141 -2.36 5.16 -4.59
C GLU A 141 -0.90 4.74 -4.46
N PHE A 142 -0.23 5.11 -3.36
CA PHE A 142 1.11 4.60 -3.06
C PHE A 142 1.13 3.08 -2.91
N SER A 143 0.13 2.49 -2.25
CA SER A 143 0.05 1.02 -2.11
C SER A 143 0.00 0.29 -3.45
N LYS A 144 -0.69 0.84 -4.47
CA LYS A 144 -0.75 0.26 -5.81
C LYS A 144 0.61 0.29 -6.49
N TRP A 145 1.33 1.39 -6.35
CA TRP A 145 2.68 1.53 -6.90
C TRP A 145 3.63 0.46 -6.34
N PHE A 146 3.54 0.15 -5.04
CA PHE A 146 4.31 -0.95 -4.44
C PHE A 146 3.89 -2.33 -4.99
N VAL A 147 2.60 -2.57 -5.24
CA VAL A 147 2.15 -3.82 -5.88
C VAL A 147 2.74 -3.97 -7.28
N ASP A 148 2.77 -2.90 -8.06
CA ASP A 148 3.33 -2.90 -9.41
C ASP A 148 4.85 -3.14 -9.39
N ASP A 149 5.56 -2.57 -8.41
CA ASP A 149 7.00 -2.82 -8.22
C ASP A 149 7.32 -4.26 -7.79
N ALA A 150 6.56 -4.81 -6.84
CA ALA A 150 6.67 -6.20 -6.43
C ALA A 150 6.36 -7.17 -7.59
N THR A 151 5.38 -6.83 -8.44
CA THR A 151 5.03 -7.62 -9.63
C THR A 151 6.19 -7.62 -10.63
N ARG A 152 6.79 -6.46 -10.92
CA ARG A 152 7.97 -6.37 -11.79
C ARG A 152 9.16 -7.16 -11.23
N SER A 153 9.39 -7.10 -9.92
CA SER A 153 10.46 -7.84 -9.25
C SER A 153 10.28 -9.35 -9.30
N ARG A 154 9.02 -9.80 -9.16
CA ARG A 154 8.63 -11.19 -9.41
C ARG A 154 8.94 -11.60 -10.84
N ASP A 155 8.48 -10.85 -11.84
CA ASP A 155 8.69 -11.17 -13.26
C ASP A 155 10.19 -11.25 -13.63
N LEU A 156 11.01 -10.32 -13.10
CA LEU A 156 12.46 -10.37 -13.25
C LEU A 156 13.08 -11.63 -12.64
N SER A 157 12.54 -12.12 -11.53
CA SER A 157 13.00 -13.34 -10.87
C SER A 157 12.64 -14.59 -11.67
N TYR A 158 11.44 -14.64 -12.25
CA TYR A 158 11.07 -15.69 -13.21
C TYR A 158 11.97 -15.65 -14.45
N ALA A 159 12.25 -14.47 -15.00
CA ALA A 159 13.14 -14.33 -16.16
C ALA A 159 14.56 -14.82 -15.85
N TYR A 160 15.09 -14.48 -14.66
CA TYR A 160 16.38 -14.97 -14.19
C TYR A 160 16.41 -16.51 -14.09
N TYR A 161 15.39 -17.13 -13.50
CA TYR A 161 15.27 -18.59 -13.44
C TYR A 161 15.23 -19.23 -14.84
N GLN A 162 14.44 -18.67 -15.77
CA GLN A 162 14.39 -19.17 -17.14
C GLN A 162 15.75 -19.05 -17.85
N ALA A 163 16.45 -17.94 -17.65
CA ALA A 163 17.78 -17.74 -18.22
C ALA A 163 18.76 -18.82 -17.72
N ILE A 164 18.74 -19.14 -16.42
CA ILE A 164 19.60 -20.21 -15.87
C ILE A 164 19.25 -21.55 -16.52
N LYS A 165 17.98 -21.92 -16.64
CA LYS A 165 17.58 -23.19 -17.27
C LYS A 165 18.05 -23.35 -18.71
N MET A 166 18.22 -22.25 -19.44
CA MET A 166 18.69 -22.25 -20.83
C MET A 166 20.21 -22.36 -20.94
N ILE A 167 20.95 -22.24 -19.83
CA ILE A 167 22.39 -22.48 -19.83
C ILE A 167 22.61 -23.98 -20.02
N ILE A 168 23.13 -24.36 -21.18
CA ILE A 168 23.64 -25.70 -21.42
C ILE A 168 24.97 -25.81 -20.66
N PRO A 169 25.07 -26.61 -19.59
CA PRO A 169 26.32 -26.77 -18.89
C PRO A 169 27.29 -27.48 -19.85
N LYS A 170 28.29 -26.76 -20.36
CA LYS A 170 29.33 -27.38 -21.17
C LYS A 170 30.18 -28.25 -20.24
N SER A 171 30.34 -29.51 -20.64
CA SER A 171 31.14 -30.54 -19.97
C SER A 171 32.62 -30.16 -19.92
#